data_AF-A0A1E4T877-F1
#
_entry.id   AF-A0A1E4T877-F1
#
_cell.length_a   1.000
_cell.length_b   1.000
_cell.length_c   1.000
_cell.angle_alpha   90.00
_cell.angle_beta   90.00
_cell.angle_gamma   90.00
#
_symmetry.space_group_name_H-M   'P 1'
#
loop_
_entity.id
_entity.type
_entity.pdbx_description
1 polymer ?
#
loop_
_entity_poly.entity_id
_entity_poly.type
_entity_poly.pdbx_seq_one_letter_code
_entity_poly.pdbx_strand_id
1 'polypeptide(L)'
;MANIFQSTTPDSILHIGTERDFGYSLLCLSNFFHKKSPNFKINSLINTTHLSEGQIQLIQYLVNLSGLSEINLIFTSNVADTLSSFTEEGQHFDWIIINHMSPIADLEYLRMLESIGIIQPRSVIFKTGDYSKNSDLKDYLLGAPSFRRQFNSVNSTWYTGRWNLIYKSMNDKDEKDNTLDNVLYVNKTVDLTIFTIPFINKSISLLHLKYTVFLLCGISNLWPWNCFLSASEYFQDAFKESPKLSGSYSSTMMTISTFGSAVFNFILSQRQNGADYKYRLKLGNIIQVIVFFAMTISTLVPKQVVLYFVFVMFAVLMSAVGSCFAQVGVLALVNVEGSIYANANVVGNAIAGVLPSISLIGAIIVNKQKGNRDREAMNYFFTSSVICIITLVSIKLLDYYETKATNYSRHPSNLELEDETKTEQHNHISFSYLWSVLKLVQLTIFFTFSLTLIFPVFASNVESTHIDKKYFVPLAFLLWNFGDLAGRILTAFPIFTLTNQYSMLIYSLSRSLFVPLFLGCNLKNRGTGFIGDAVYLILQFLFGLTNGQIFSSCFMTIGTLLKTEEEKKAAGGFTAFLINVSLLVGSLLSYFFVYLIT
;
A
#
# COMPACT_ATOMS: atom_id res chain seq x y z
N MET A 1 25.92 -21.47 -29.19
CA MET A 1 24.84 -20.77 -29.96
C MET A 1 24.04 -21.69 -30.88
N ALA A 2 24.64 -22.45 -31.81
CA ALA A 2 23.91 -23.25 -32.81
C ALA A 2 22.90 -24.27 -32.24
N ASN A 3 23.19 -24.88 -31.08
CA ASN A 3 22.31 -25.89 -30.46
C ASN A 3 21.00 -25.31 -29.90
N ILE A 4 20.99 -24.08 -29.37
CA ILE A 4 19.77 -23.44 -28.82
C ILE A 4 18.79 -23.10 -29.93
N PHE A 5 19.32 -22.51 -31.01
CA PHE A 5 18.57 -22.20 -32.22
C PHE A 5 18.09 -23.46 -32.96
N GLN A 6 18.60 -24.65 -32.59
CA GLN A 6 18.14 -25.94 -33.11
C GLN A 6 16.98 -26.53 -32.29
N SER A 7 16.92 -26.34 -30.98
CA SER A 7 15.91 -26.95 -30.09
C SER A 7 14.59 -26.19 -29.99
N THR A 8 14.58 -24.88 -30.28
CA THR A 8 13.41 -24.00 -30.09
C THR A 8 13.27 -23.03 -31.24
N THR A 9 12.04 -22.86 -31.74
CA THR A 9 11.68 -21.97 -32.85
C THR A 9 10.67 -20.91 -32.36
N PRO A 10 11.10 -19.67 -32.08
CA PRO A 10 10.18 -18.59 -31.77
C PRO A 10 9.39 -18.19 -33.02
N ASP A 11 8.14 -17.79 -32.83
CA ASP A 11 7.32 -17.18 -33.88
C ASP A 11 7.47 -15.65 -33.87
N SER A 12 7.80 -15.06 -32.72
CA SER A 12 7.99 -13.61 -32.55
C SER A 12 9.25 -13.27 -31.75
N ILE A 13 10.11 -12.42 -32.32
CA ILE A 13 11.31 -11.90 -31.66
C ILE A 13 11.21 -10.38 -31.49
N LEU A 14 11.49 -9.90 -30.28
CA LEU A 14 11.86 -8.51 -30.03
C LEU A 14 13.38 -8.39 -29.99
N HIS A 15 13.95 -7.62 -30.91
CA HIS A 15 15.38 -7.39 -30.99
C HIS A 15 15.70 -5.94 -30.60
N ILE A 16 16.49 -5.73 -29.56
CA ILE A 16 16.83 -4.40 -29.02
C ILE A 16 18.32 -4.18 -29.20
N GLY A 17 18.68 -3.23 -30.07
CA GLY A 17 20.07 -2.86 -30.36
C GLY A 17 20.68 -3.58 -31.56
N THR A 18 21.20 -2.81 -32.51
CA THR A 18 21.96 -3.25 -33.72
C THR A 18 22.98 -2.19 -34.13
N GLU A 19 23.27 -1.23 -33.26
CA GLU A 19 23.95 0.01 -33.62
C GLU A 19 25.41 -0.22 -34.07
N ARG A 20 26.03 -1.32 -33.62
CA ARG A 20 27.43 -1.66 -33.93
C ARG A 20 27.62 -2.63 -35.09
N ASP A 21 26.64 -3.48 -35.38
CA ASP A 21 26.77 -4.54 -36.39
C ASP A 21 26.01 -4.24 -37.69
N PHE A 22 25.43 -3.04 -37.79
CA PHE A 22 24.71 -2.54 -38.97
C PHE A 22 23.60 -3.49 -39.45
N GLY A 23 22.94 -4.19 -38.51
CA GLY A 23 21.85 -5.12 -38.82
C GLY A 23 22.32 -6.52 -39.22
N TYR A 24 23.61 -6.84 -39.08
CA TYR A 24 24.12 -8.18 -39.39
C TYR A 24 23.44 -9.28 -38.56
N SER A 25 23.35 -9.10 -37.24
CA SER A 25 22.64 -10.04 -36.35
C SER A 25 21.19 -10.22 -36.76
N LEU A 26 20.51 -9.11 -37.07
CA LEU A 26 19.12 -9.10 -37.52
C LEU A 26 18.91 -9.91 -38.80
N LEU A 27 19.76 -9.72 -39.83
CA LEU A 27 19.69 -10.46 -41.08
C LEU A 27 19.97 -11.96 -40.88
N CYS A 28 20.98 -12.30 -40.06
CA CYS A 28 21.30 -13.69 -39.75
C CYS A 28 20.16 -14.41 -39.03
N LEU A 29 19.58 -13.80 -38.00
CA LEU A 29 18.47 -14.38 -37.23
C LEU A 29 17.24 -14.56 -38.11
N SER A 30 16.91 -13.54 -38.91
CA SER A 30 15.74 -13.56 -39.79
C SER A 30 15.86 -14.65 -40.86
N ASN A 31 17.00 -14.73 -41.56
CA ASN A 31 17.24 -15.77 -42.56
C ASN A 31 17.24 -17.19 -41.95
N PHE A 32 17.70 -17.33 -40.69
CA PHE A 32 17.71 -18.62 -40.00
C PHE A 32 16.30 -19.08 -39.60
N PHE A 33 15.51 -18.20 -38.97
CA PHE A 33 14.21 -18.57 -38.44
C PHE A 33 13.08 -18.53 -39.47
N HIS A 34 13.17 -17.68 -40.49
CA HIS A 34 12.24 -17.70 -41.61
C HIS A 34 12.18 -19.08 -42.29
N LYS A 35 13.32 -19.77 -42.38
CA LYS A 35 13.39 -21.14 -42.92
C LYS A 35 12.73 -22.19 -42.03
N LYS A 36 12.47 -21.87 -40.75
CA LYS A 36 11.95 -22.79 -39.74
C LYS A 36 10.50 -22.52 -39.35
N SER A 37 10.07 -21.26 -39.31
CA SER A 37 8.68 -20.87 -39.04
C SER A 37 8.18 -19.93 -40.15
N PRO A 38 7.14 -20.32 -40.91
CA PRO A 38 6.61 -19.50 -42.00
C PRO A 38 5.88 -18.24 -41.50
N ASN A 39 5.50 -18.20 -40.21
CA ASN A 39 4.84 -17.04 -39.59
C ASN A 39 5.80 -16.17 -38.77
N PHE A 40 7.11 -16.43 -38.87
CA PHE A 40 8.13 -15.74 -38.10
C PHE A 40 8.08 -14.22 -38.33
N LYS A 41 8.17 -13.45 -37.24
CA LYS A 41 8.35 -12.00 -37.27
C LYS A 41 9.43 -11.56 -36.31
N ILE A 42 10.19 -10.55 -36.71
CA ILE A 42 11.17 -9.89 -35.84
C ILE A 42 10.93 -8.38 -35.83
N ASN A 43 10.67 -7.84 -34.65
CA ASN A 43 10.57 -6.40 -34.43
C ASN A 43 11.92 -5.93 -33.90
N SER A 44 12.66 -5.17 -34.70
CA SER A 44 13.97 -4.63 -34.32
C SER A 44 13.86 -3.17 -33.94
N LEU A 45 14.04 -2.91 -32.65
CA LEU A 45 14.04 -1.58 -32.06
C LEU A 45 15.47 -1.04 -32.01
N ILE A 46 15.70 0.07 -32.68
CA ILE A 46 17.02 0.69 -32.84
C ILE A 46 16.98 2.09 -32.25
N ASN A 47 17.85 2.35 -31.27
CA ASN A 47 17.93 3.66 -30.65
C ASN A 47 18.74 4.62 -31.54
N THR A 48 18.10 5.70 -32.00
CA THR A 48 18.72 6.66 -32.92
C THR A 48 19.64 7.67 -32.23
N THR A 49 19.67 7.74 -30.88
CA THR A 49 20.47 8.73 -30.14
C THR A 49 21.98 8.64 -30.39
N HIS A 50 22.47 7.48 -30.81
CA HIS A 50 23.89 7.20 -31.02
C HIS A 50 24.27 6.87 -32.48
N LEU A 51 23.33 7.03 -33.41
CA LEU A 51 23.53 6.72 -34.83
C LEU A 51 23.56 7.99 -35.67
N SER A 52 24.43 8.03 -36.67
CA SER A 52 24.38 9.06 -37.71
C SER A 52 23.33 8.71 -38.78
N GLU A 53 22.84 9.72 -39.48
CA GLU A 53 21.84 9.56 -40.55
C GLU A 53 22.29 8.56 -41.63
N GLY A 54 23.58 8.58 -42.00
CA GLY A 54 24.15 7.62 -42.94
C GLY A 54 24.13 6.18 -42.44
N GLN A 55 24.28 5.96 -41.13
CA GLN A 55 24.20 4.61 -40.54
C GLN A 55 22.76 4.08 -40.54
N ILE A 56 21.78 4.94 -40.25
CA ILE A 56 20.35 4.60 -40.32
C ILE A 56 19.98 4.21 -41.76
N GLN A 57 20.37 5.02 -42.74
CA GLN A 57 20.13 4.74 -44.16
C GLN A 57 20.80 3.43 -44.61
N LEU A 58 22.02 3.16 -44.14
CA LEU A 58 22.73 1.92 -44.45
C LEU A 58 21.99 0.68 -43.93
N ILE A 59 21.56 0.69 -42.66
CA ILE A 59 20.82 -0.44 -42.07
C ILE A 59 19.54 -0.69 -42.84
N GLN A 60 18.79 0.38 -43.14
CA GLN A 60 17.54 0.26 -43.88
C GLN A 60 17.76 -0.25 -45.31
N TYR A 61 18.82 0.22 -45.98
CA TYR A 61 19.21 -0.26 -47.30
C TYR A 61 19.57 -1.75 -47.29
N LEU A 62 20.37 -2.21 -46.32
CA LEU A 62 20.78 -3.61 -46.20
C LEU A 62 19.59 -4.54 -45.93
N VAL A 63 18.66 -4.14 -45.07
CA VAL A 63 17.44 -4.90 -44.80
C VAL A 63 16.55 -4.98 -46.04
N ASN A 64 16.33 -3.86 -46.73
CA ASN A 64 15.55 -3.85 -47.97
C ASN A 64 16.18 -4.70 -49.08
N LEU A 65 17.51 -4.65 -49.20
CA LEU A 65 18.26 -5.44 -50.18
C LEU A 65 18.17 -6.95 -49.91
N SER A 66 18.00 -7.35 -48.65
CA SER A 66 17.87 -8.76 -48.26
C SER A 66 16.58 -9.43 -48.75
N GLY A 67 15.53 -8.65 -49.02
CA GLY A 67 14.21 -9.15 -49.42
C GLY A 67 13.42 -9.84 -48.29
N LEU A 68 13.88 -9.77 -47.04
CA LEU A 68 13.23 -10.39 -45.88
C LEU A 68 12.09 -9.52 -45.34
N SER A 69 10.86 -9.86 -45.71
CA SER A 69 9.65 -9.10 -45.33
C SER A 69 9.23 -9.27 -43.86
N GLU A 70 9.84 -10.22 -43.15
CA GLU A 70 9.56 -10.55 -41.75
C GLU A 70 10.18 -9.55 -40.77
N ILE A 71 11.11 -8.72 -41.26
CA ILE A 71 11.85 -7.74 -40.47
C ILE A 71 11.04 -6.44 -40.40
N ASN A 72 10.59 -6.10 -39.20
CA ASN A 72 10.02 -4.78 -38.91
C ASN A 72 11.09 -3.90 -38.23
N LEU A 73 11.63 -2.94 -38.97
CA LEU A 73 12.61 -1.97 -38.47
C LEU A 73 11.92 -0.77 -37.83
N ILE A 74 12.25 -0.50 -36.57
CA ILE A 74 11.69 0.62 -35.83
C ILE A 74 12.82 1.48 -35.27
N PHE A 75 12.97 2.67 -35.85
CA PHE A 75 13.92 3.67 -35.42
C PHE A 75 13.24 4.64 -34.45
N THR A 76 13.75 4.75 -33.23
CA THR A 76 13.17 5.63 -32.21
C THR A 76 14.24 6.36 -31.41
N SER A 77 13.97 7.60 -31.03
CA SER A 77 14.75 8.35 -30.04
C SER A 77 14.25 8.13 -28.61
N ASN A 78 13.02 7.60 -28.45
CA ASN A 78 12.42 7.26 -27.17
C ASN A 78 11.97 5.79 -27.16
N VAL A 79 12.87 4.92 -26.72
CA VAL A 79 12.63 3.46 -26.63
C VAL A 79 11.46 3.14 -25.68
N ALA A 80 11.23 3.95 -24.65
CA ALA A 80 10.20 3.69 -23.65
C ALA A 80 8.77 3.84 -24.18
N ASP A 81 8.51 4.90 -24.96
CA ASP A 81 7.19 5.15 -25.54
C ASP A 81 6.83 4.04 -26.55
N THR A 82 7.79 3.61 -27.37
CA THR A 82 7.58 2.54 -28.35
C THR A 82 7.32 1.19 -27.71
N LEU A 83 8.02 0.86 -26.61
CA LEU A 83 7.74 -0.39 -25.89
C LEU A 83 6.39 -0.35 -25.17
N SER A 84 5.96 0.84 -24.72
CA SER A 84 4.63 1.02 -24.12
C SER A 84 3.53 0.80 -25.16
N SER A 85 3.69 1.28 -26.41
CA SER A 85 2.70 1.06 -27.46
C SER A 85 2.53 -0.42 -27.83
N PHE A 86 3.61 -1.22 -27.84
CA PHE A 86 3.48 -2.67 -28.02
C PHE A 86 2.63 -3.35 -26.95
N THR A 87 2.72 -2.85 -25.72
CA THR A 87 1.93 -3.37 -24.60
C THR A 87 0.46 -3.00 -24.76
N GLU A 88 0.16 -1.76 -25.16
CA GLU A 88 -1.21 -1.29 -25.43
C GLU A 88 -1.86 -2.06 -26.60
N GLU A 89 -1.08 -2.42 -27.61
CA GLU A 89 -1.51 -3.25 -28.75
C GLU A 89 -1.62 -4.74 -28.42
N GLY A 90 -1.21 -5.17 -27.21
CA GLY A 90 -1.26 -6.57 -26.79
C GLY A 90 -0.25 -7.48 -27.52
N GLN A 91 0.87 -6.93 -27.99
CA GLN A 91 1.91 -7.72 -28.65
C GLN A 91 2.67 -8.58 -27.64
N HIS A 92 2.94 -9.83 -28.02
CA HIS A 92 3.73 -10.78 -27.24
C HIS A 92 4.95 -11.25 -28.04
N PHE A 93 6.06 -11.45 -27.32
CA PHE A 93 7.34 -11.87 -27.88
C PHE A 93 7.81 -13.14 -27.18
N ASP A 94 8.10 -14.18 -27.96
CA ASP A 94 8.63 -15.42 -27.42
C ASP A 94 10.05 -15.21 -26.94
N TRP A 95 10.83 -14.47 -27.74
CA TRP A 95 12.24 -14.20 -27.52
C TRP A 95 12.50 -12.70 -27.51
N ILE A 96 13.32 -12.29 -26.54
CA ILE A 96 13.78 -10.91 -26.38
C ILE A 96 15.30 -10.95 -26.45
N ILE A 97 15.84 -10.34 -27.49
CA ILE A 97 17.28 -10.27 -27.73
C ILE A 97 17.75 -8.87 -27.37
N ILE A 98 18.66 -8.77 -26.40
CA ILE A 98 19.27 -7.51 -25.98
C ILE A 98 20.69 -7.48 -26.55
N ASN A 99 20.84 -6.75 -27.64
CA ASN A 99 22.09 -6.53 -28.36
C ASN A 99 22.56 -5.08 -28.28
N HIS A 100 22.50 -4.52 -27.07
CA HIS A 100 22.94 -3.17 -26.77
C HIS A 100 24.29 -3.16 -26.03
N MET A 101 24.89 -1.98 -26.08
CA MET A 101 26.30 -1.65 -25.86
C MET A 101 26.68 -1.34 -24.43
N SER A 102 25.75 -0.72 -23.72
CA SER A 102 25.94 -0.23 -22.37
C SER A 102 25.24 -1.16 -21.40
N PRO A 103 25.99 -1.90 -20.56
CA PRO A 103 25.42 -2.76 -19.53
C PRO A 103 24.48 -2.02 -18.56
N ILE A 104 24.73 -0.72 -18.31
CA ILE A 104 23.87 0.12 -17.49
C ILE A 104 22.50 0.30 -18.15
N ALA A 105 22.49 0.59 -19.46
CA ALA A 105 21.27 0.73 -20.22
C ALA A 105 20.54 -0.62 -20.38
N ASP A 106 21.26 -1.73 -20.49
CA ASP A 106 20.67 -3.06 -20.59
C ASP A 106 19.82 -3.41 -19.35
N LEU A 107 20.31 -3.06 -18.16
CA LEU A 107 19.57 -3.25 -16.92
C LEU A 107 18.34 -2.35 -16.83
N GLU A 108 18.42 -1.11 -17.33
CA GLU A 108 17.27 -0.20 -17.41
C GLU A 108 16.23 -0.70 -18.41
N TYR A 109 16.65 -1.15 -19.60
CA TYR A 109 15.75 -1.74 -20.60
C TYR A 109 15.09 -3.01 -20.07
N LEU A 110 15.84 -3.88 -19.41
CA LEU A 110 15.31 -5.08 -18.77
C LEU A 110 14.24 -4.73 -17.74
N ARG A 111 14.53 -3.81 -16.82
CA ARG A 111 13.57 -3.36 -15.79
C ARG A 111 12.34 -2.70 -16.40
N MET A 112 12.50 -1.99 -17.51
CA MET A 112 11.38 -1.42 -18.25
C MET A 112 10.51 -2.51 -18.87
N LEU A 113 11.10 -3.44 -19.63
CA LEU A 113 10.40 -4.56 -20.25
C LEU A 113 9.65 -5.43 -19.20
N GLU A 114 10.24 -5.60 -18.03
CA GLU A 114 9.59 -6.23 -16.89
C GLU A 114 8.40 -5.41 -16.37
N SER A 115 8.59 -4.10 -16.19
CA SER A 115 7.57 -3.18 -15.62
C SER A 115 6.33 -3.07 -16.49
N ILE A 116 6.52 -2.99 -17.81
CA ILE A 116 5.44 -2.89 -18.80
C ILE A 116 4.85 -4.25 -19.16
N GLY A 117 5.45 -5.35 -18.72
CA GLY A 117 4.88 -6.69 -18.87
C GLY A 117 5.13 -7.37 -20.22
N ILE A 118 6.11 -6.88 -20.99
CA ILE A 118 6.62 -7.58 -22.19
C ILE A 118 7.33 -8.88 -21.79
N ILE A 119 8.11 -8.85 -20.70
CA ILE A 119 8.71 -10.07 -20.14
C ILE A 119 7.66 -10.82 -19.31
N GLN A 120 7.38 -12.06 -19.71
CA GLN A 120 6.39 -12.93 -19.08
C GLN A 120 6.98 -14.31 -18.77
N PRO A 121 6.33 -15.14 -17.94
CA PRO A 121 6.71 -16.54 -17.81
C PRO A 121 6.80 -17.21 -19.17
N ARG A 122 7.87 -17.99 -19.40
CA ARG A 122 8.26 -18.63 -20.67
C ARG A 122 8.93 -17.73 -21.70
N SER A 123 9.01 -16.41 -21.50
CA SER A 123 9.85 -15.55 -22.34
C SER A 123 11.31 -16.01 -22.24
N VAL A 124 11.98 -16.07 -23.39
CA VAL A 124 13.43 -16.32 -23.47
C VAL A 124 14.12 -14.99 -23.66
N ILE A 125 15.08 -14.69 -22.80
CA ILE A 125 15.93 -13.50 -22.90
C ILE A 125 17.32 -13.96 -23.32
N PHE A 126 17.81 -13.34 -24.39
CA PHE A 126 19.15 -13.57 -24.91
C PHE A 126 19.93 -12.27 -24.89
N LYS A 127 21.02 -12.22 -24.12
CA LYS A 127 21.94 -11.08 -24.11
C LYS A 127 23.14 -11.37 -25.01
N THR A 128 23.45 -10.49 -25.96
CA THR A 128 24.69 -10.61 -26.72
C THR A 128 25.88 -10.06 -25.92
N GLY A 129 27.05 -10.67 -26.08
CA GLY A 129 28.24 -10.35 -25.29
C GLY A 129 28.30 -11.07 -23.94
N ASP A 130 29.42 -10.95 -23.24
CA ASP A 130 29.65 -11.62 -21.95
C ASP A 130 29.09 -10.77 -20.80
N TYR A 131 27.88 -11.11 -20.31
CA TYR A 131 27.26 -10.42 -19.17
C TYR A 131 27.99 -10.67 -17.85
N SER A 132 28.87 -11.69 -17.77
CA SER A 132 29.62 -11.99 -16.55
C SER A 132 30.63 -10.90 -16.17
N LYS A 133 30.98 -10.02 -17.12
CA LYS A 133 31.82 -8.84 -16.87
C LYS A 133 31.10 -7.70 -16.16
N ASN A 134 29.78 -7.75 -16.03
CA ASN A 134 28.98 -6.79 -15.27
C ASN A 134 28.33 -7.48 -14.06
N SER A 135 28.87 -7.21 -12.87
CA SER A 135 28.36 -7.77 -11.61
C SER A 135 26.87 -7.45 -11.42
N ASP A 136 26.47 -6.20 -11.62
CA ASP A 136 25.11 -5.75 -11.32
C ASP A 136 24.05 -6.43 -12.21
N LEU A 137 24.31 -6.59 -13.50
CA LEU A 137 23.40 -7.25 -14.44
C LEU A 137 23.32 -8.75 -14.17
N LYS A 138 24.47 -9.40 -13.89
CA LYS A 138 24.53 -10.82 -13.51
C LYS A 138 23.79 -11.07 -12.20
N ASP A 139 24.05 -10.27 -11.19
CA ASP A 139 23.44 -10.35 -9.87
C ASP A 139 21.95 -10.01 -9.95
N TYR A 140 21.54 -9.10 -10.83
CA TYR A 140 20.13 -8.84 -11.08
C TYR A 140 19.42 -10.06 -11.67
N LEU A 141 19.94 -10.59 -12.79
CA LEU A 141 19.30 -11.69 -13.51
C LEU A 141 19.31 -13.00 -12.72
N LEU A 142 20.46 -13.37 -12.15
CA LEU A 142 20.62 -14.63 -11.40
C LEU A 142 20.30 -14.48 -9.91
N GLY A 143 20.09 -13.27 -9.43
CA GLY A 143 19.78 -13.00 -8.03
C GLY A 143 18.40 -13.46 -7.61
N ALA A 144 18.31 -13.84 -6.33
CA ALA A 144 17.05 -14.19 -5.70
C ALA A 144 16.01 -13.06 -5.84
N PRO A 145 14.70 -13.39 -5.87
CA PRO A 145 13.63 -12.39 -5.88
C PRO A 145 13.76 -11.32 -4.79
N SER A 146 14.27 -11.68 -3.60
CA SER A 146 14.55 -10.76 -2.50
C SER A 146 15.66 -9.75 -2.84
N PHE A 147 16.75 -10.21 -3.46
CA PHE A 147 17.84 -9.35 -3.94
C PHE A 147 17.32 -8.36 -4.96
N ARG A 148 16.58 -8.82 -5.98
CA ARG A 148 16.00 -7.93 -6.99
C ARG A 148 14.98 -6.96 -6.41
N ARG A 149 14.21 -7.38 -5.41
CA ARG A 149 13.28 -6.49 -4.70
C ARG A 149 14.03 -5.34 -4.02
N GLN A 150 15.13 -5.65 -3.33
CA GLN A 150 15.99 -4.65 -2.70
C GLN A 150 16.67 -3.78 -3.76
N PHE A 151 17.26 -4.38 -4.79
CA PHE A 151 17.93 -3.70 -5.90
C PHE A 151 17.00 -2.70 -6.60
N ASN A 152 15.77 -3.13 -6.92
CA ASN A 152 14.73 -2.28 -7.50
C ASN A 152 14.31 -1.14 -6.58
N SER A 153 14.33 -1.37 -5.26
CA SER A 153 13.97 -0.34 -4.27
C SER A 153 15.06 0.73 -4.09
N VAL A 154 16.33 0.38 -4.30
CA VAL A 154 17.47 1.30 -4.16
C VAL A 154 17.69 2.11 -5.45
N ASN A 155 17.54 1.47 -6.61
CA ASN A 155 17.82 2.07 -7.93
C ASN A 155 16.53 2.58 -8.60
N SER A 156 15.63 3.22 -7.85
CA SER A 156 14.31 3.61 -8.34
C SER A 156 14.39 4.61 -9.52
N THR A 157 14.07 4.13 -10.72
CA THR A 157 13.71 4.93 -11.90
C THR A 157 12.19 4.83 -12.11
N TRP A 158 11.63 5.50 -13.11
CA TRP A 158 10.20 5.39 -13.48
C TRP A 158 9.75 3.92 -13.68
N TYR A 159 10.66 3.03 -14.07
CA TYR A 159 10.43 1.61 -14.25
C TYR A 159 11.05 0.81 -13.09
N THR A 160 10.19 0.22 -12.27
CA THR A 160 10.61 -0.44 -11.03
C THR A 160 11.16 -1.85 -11.23
N GLY A 161 10.88 -2.51 -12.36
CA GLY A 161 11.21 -3.92 -12.60
C GLY A 161 10.27 -4.88 -11.85
N ARG A 162 10.31 -6.17 -12.19
CA ARG A 162 9.49 -7.22 -11.58
C ARG A 162 10.36 -8.24 -10.87
N TRP A 163 10.54 -8.01 -9.56
CA TRP A 163 11.32 -8.88 -8.67
C TRP A 163 10.79 -10.31 -8.58
N ASN A 164 9.52 -10.56 -8.92
CA ASN A 164 8.87 -11.86 -8.78
C ASN A 164 9.10 -12.82 -9.98
N LEU A 165 9.81 -12.42 -11.04
CA LEU A 165 10.11 -13.27 -12.19
C LEU A 165 11.33 -14.15 -11.92
N ILE A 166 11.32 -15.49 -11.99
CA ILE A 166 12.56 -16.27 -11.83
C ILE A 166 13.22 -16.49 -13.18
N TYR A 167 14.40 -15.92 -13.37
CA TYR A 167 15.28 -16.27 -14.49
C TYR A 167 16.07 -17.54 -14.16
N LYS A 168 16.26 -18.38 -15.16
CA LYS A 168 17.12 -19.56 -15.05
C LYS A 168 18.01 -19.63 -16.28
N SER A 169 19.30 -19.88 -16.06
CA SER A 169 20.23 -20.19 -17.16
C SER A 169 19.89 -21.55 -17.75
N MET A 170 20.03 -21.69 -19.06
CA MET A 170 19.73 -22.93 -19.77
C MET A 170 20.73 -24.06 -19.47
N ASN A 171 21.85 -23.76 -18.79
CA ASN A 171 22.97 -24.68 -18.52
C ASN A 171 22.83 -25.61 -17.30
N ASP A 172 21.71 -25.61 -16.58
CA ASP A 172 21.55 -26.34 -15.31
C ASP A 172 21.58 -27.89 -15.41
N LYS A 173 21.96 -28.44 -16.58
CA LYS A 173 22.08 -29.88 -16.83
C LYS A 173 23.39 -30.33 -17.48
N ASP A 174 24.20 -29.45 -18.08
CA ASP A 174 25.40 -29.88 -18.83
C ASP A 174 26.58 -28.89 -18.63
N GLU A 175 27.47 -29.22 -17.68
CA GLU A 175 28.66 -28.43 -17.26
C GLU A 175 29.74 -28.19 -18.34
N LYS A 176 29.51 -28.49 -19.62
CA LYS A 176 30.58 -28.54 -20.64
C LYS A 176 30.60 -27.43 -21.68
N ASP A 177 29.65 -26.50 -21.69
CA ASP A 177 29.63 -25.44 -22.71
C ASP A 177 29.37 -24.04 -22.11
N ASN A 178 30.46 -23.32 -21.79
CA ASN A 178 30.45 -21.95 -21.26
C ASN A 178 29.86 -20.90 -22.24
N THR A 179 29.46 -21.29 -23.46
CA THR A 179 28.89 -20.38 -24.46
C THR A 179 27.37 -20.19 -24.35
N LEU A 180 26.70 -20.90 -23.43
CA LEU A 180 25.25 -20.89 -23.22
C LEU A 180 24.75 -20.05 -22.03
N ASP A 181 25.65 -19.49 -21.22
CA ASP A 181 25.29 -18.70 -20.03
C ASP A 181 24.45 -17.45 -20.36
N ASN A 182 24.56 -16.95 -21.60
CA ASN A 182 23.88 -15.75 -22.09
C ASN A 182 22.38 -15.92 -22.36
N VAL A 183 21.82 -17.11 -22.12
CA VAL A 183 20.44 -17.46 -22.46
C VAL A 183 19.67 -17.77 -21.18
N LEU A 184 18.74 -16.88 -20.86
CA LEU A 184 17.95 -16.93 -19.65
C LEU A 184 16.49 -17.17 -20.02
N TYR A 185 15.85 -18.14 -19.38
CA TYR A 185 14.41 -18.32 -19.53
C TYR A 185 13.69 -17.92 -18.25
N VAL A 186 12.55 -17.25 -18.40
CA VAL A 186 11.68 -16.96 -17.26
C VAL A 186 10.92 -18.24 -16.91
N ASN A 187 11.39 -18.97 -15.91
CA ASN A 187 10.89 -20.30 -15.56
C ASN A 187 9.47 -20.22 -14.96
N LYS A 188 9.30 -19.39 -13.91
CA LYS A 188 8.04 -19.19 -13.17
C LYS A 188 7.99 -17.80 -12.55
N THR A 189 6.80 -17.29 -12.29
CA THR A 189 6.59 -16.21 -11.32
C THR A 189 6.53 -16.80 -9.91
N VAL A 190 7.11 -16.11 -8.91
CA VAL A 190 6.91 -16.42 -7.48
C VAL A 190 5.55 -15.90 -7.01
N ASP A 191 4.50 -16.13 -7.80
CA ASP A 191 3.14 -16.03 -7.31
C ASP A 191 2.75 -17.43 -6.82
N LEU A 192 3.17 -17.72 -5.58
CA LEU A 192 2.80 -18.95 -4.90
C LEU A 192 1.27 -18.97 -4.81
N THR A 193 0.65 -19.79 -5.66
CA THR A 193 -0.79 -19.99 -5.66
C THR A 193 -1.11 -20.80 -4.41
N ILE A 194 -1.78 -20.17 -3.45
CA ILE A 194 -2.11 -20.76 -2.16
C ILE A 194 -3.30 -21.70 -2.31
N PHE A 195 -4.31 -21.25 -3.06
CA PHE A 195 -5.57 -21.96 -3.24
C PHE A 195 -6.18 -21.63 -4.60
N THR A 196 -6.72 -22.65 -5.27
CA THR A 196 -7.46 -22.48 -6.52
C THR A 196 -8.92 -22.76 -6.24
N ILE A 197 -9.80 -21.78 -6.47
CA ILE A 197 -11.25 -21.97 -6.33
C ILE A 197 -11.73 -22.66 -7.61
N PRO A 198 -12.09 -23.97 -7.59
CA PRO A 198 -12.35 -24.73 -8.81
C PRO A 198 -13.55 -24.20 -9.60
N PHE A 199 -14.53 -23.64 -8.89
CA PHE A 199 -15.79 -23.14 -9.47
C PHE A 199 -15.67 -21.78 -10.16
N ILE A 200 -14.66 -20.98 -9.82
CA ILE A 200 -14.48 -19.61 -10.34
C ILE A 200 -13.19 -19.50 -11.17
N ASN A 201 -12.44 -20.61 -11.29
CA ASN A 201 -11.14 -20.70 -11.97
C ASN A 201 -10.17 -19.57 -11.57
N LYS A 202 -10.24 -19.13 -10.30
CA LYS A 202 -9.44 -18.03 -9.76
C LYS A 202 -8.46 -18.56 -8.71
N SER A 203 -7.18 -18.28 -8.92
CA SER A 203 -6.09 -18.60 -8.00
C SER A 203 -5.85 -17.46 -7.01
N ILE A 204 -5.89 -17.75 -5.71
CA ILE A 204 -5.47 -16.83 -4.65
C ILE A 204 -3.95 -16.92 -4.56
N SER A 205 -3.24 -15.86 -4.94
CA SER A 205 -1.79 -15.78 -4.79
C SER A 205 -1.37 -15.19 -3.43
N LEU A 206 -0.09 -15.34 -3.09
CA LEU A 206 0.51 -14.72 -1.90
C LEU A 206 0.29 -13.20 -1.84
N LEU A 207 0.30 -12.51 -2.99
CA LEU A 207 0.03 -11.07 -3.07
C LEU A 207 -1.39 -10.71 -2.61
N HIS A 208 -2.38 -11.51 -3.02
CA HIS A 208 -3.76 -11.33 -2.60
C HIS A 208 -3.93 -11.57 -1.10
N LEU A 209 -3.33 -12.64 -0.57
CA LEU A 209 -3.33 -12.90 0.87
C LEU A 209 -2.70 -11.74 1.64
N LYS A 210 -1.55 -11.24 1.17
CA LYS A 210 -0.82 -10.14 1.79
C LYS A 210 -1.64 -8.84 1.82
N TYR A 211 -2.31 -8.51 0.71
CA TYR A 211 -3.23 -7.38 0.65
C TYR A 211 -4.38 -7.54 1.67
N THR A 212 -5.01 -8.72 1.71
CA THR A 212 -6.09 -9.00 2.67
C THR A 212 -5.62 -8.91 4.12
N VAL A 213 -4.41 -9.39 4.43
CA VAL A 213 -3.86 -9.34 5.80
C VAL A 213 -3.61 -7.89 6.22
N PHE A 214 -3.00 -7.06 5.38
CA PHE A 214 -2.79 -5.64 5.71
C PHE A 214 -4.11 -4.85 5.81
N LEU A 215 -5.11 -5.20 4.99
CA LEU A 215 -6.45 -4.66 5.13
C LEU A 215 -7.08 -5.04 6.49
N LEU A 216 -6.97 -6.30 6.91
CA LEU A 216 -7.44 -6.77 8.22
C LEU A 216 -6.69 -6.11 9.38
N CYS A 217 -5.38 -5.86 9.24
CA CYS A 217 -4.60 -5.09 10.22
C CYS A 217 -5.14 -3.66 10.37
N GLY A 218 -5.52 -3.01 9.27
CA GLY A 218 -6.18 -1.70 9.31
C GLY A 218 -7.52 -1.76 10.06
N ILE A 219 -8.35 -2.75 9.75
CA ILE A 219 -9.64 -2.94 10.44
C ILE A 219 -9.40 -3.15 11.94
N SER A 220 -8.52 -4.07 12.34
CA SER A 220 -8.28 -4.40 13.75
C SER A 220 -7.61 -3.28 14.55
N ASN A 221 -6.96 -2.32 13.88
CA ASN A 221 -6.33 -1.19 14.54
C ASN A 221 -7.33 -0.11 15.01
N LEU A 222 -8.39 0.16 14.23
CA LEU A 222 -9.39 1.18 14.53
C LEU A 222 -10.74 0.63 15.03
N TRP A 223 -11.10 -0.60 14.67
CA TRP A 223 -12.36 -1.22 15.09
C TRP A 223 -12.56 -1.20 16.62
N PRO A 224 -11.57 -1.60 17.44
CA PRO A 224 -11.72 -1.61 18.89
C PRO A 224 -12.06 -0.22 19.47
N TRP A 225 -11.36 0.82 19.00
CA TRP A 225 -11.60 2.20 19.42
C TRP A 225 -13.00 2.69 19.04
N ASN A 226 -13.43 2.39 17.82
CA ASN A 226 -14.76 2.76 17.35
C ASN A 226 -15.86 2.06 18.15
N CYS A 227 -15.64 0.81 18.59
CA CYS A 227 -16.55 0.11 19.48
C CYS A 227 -16.65 0.77 20.88
N PHE A 228 -15.54 1.27 21.43
CA PHE A 228 -15.59 2.06 22.67
C PHE A 228 -16.44 3.32 22.52
N LEU A 229 -16.28 4.05 21.41
CA LEU A 229 -17.09 5.24 21.13
C LEU A 229 -18.59 4.90 21.02
N SER A 230 -18.93 3.83 20.30
CA SER A 230 -20.31 3.36 20.15
C SER A 230 -20.93 2.87 21.46
N ALA A 231 -20.13 2.36 22.41
CA ALA A 231 -20.60 1.91 23.71
C ALA A 231 -20.77 3.06 24.73
N SER A 232 -20.62 4.34 24.35
CA SER A 232 -20.67 5.47 25.28
C SER A 232 -21.96 5.53 26.10
N GLU A 233 -23.12 5.25 25.51
CA GLU A 233 -24.41 5.22 26.23
C GLU A 233 -24.46 4.12 27.30
N TYR A 234 -23.88 2.95 27.01
CA TYR A 234 -23.78 1.86 27.98
C TYR A 234 -22.93 2.26 29.21
N PHE A 235 -21.84 2.99 28.99
CA PHE A 235 -21.00 3.45 30.10
C PHE A 235 -21.67 4.54 30.93
N GLN A 236 -22.37 5.48 30.29
CA GLN A 236 -23.19 6.46 31.01
C GLN A 236 -24.21 5.75 31.90
N ASP A 237 -24.85 4.70 31.38
CA ASP A 237 -25.78 3.85 32.13
C ASP A 237 -25.12 3.12 33.30
N ALA A 238 -23.95 2.52 33.08
CA ALA A 238 -23.21 1.78 34.10
C ALA A 238 -22.71 2.67 35.25
N PHE A 239 -22.59 3.99 35.04
CA PHE A 239 -22.12 4.95 36.04
C PHE A 239 -23.25 5.83 36.62
N LYS A 240 -24.52 5.55 36.30
CA LYS A 240 -25.70 6.35 36.75
C LYS A 240 -25.77 6.59 38.25
N GLU A 241 -25.35 5.62 39.07
CA GLU A 241 -25.34 5.73 40.53
C GLU A 241 -24.39 6.83 41.04
N SER A 242 -23.43 7.27 40.22
CA SER A 242 -22.56 8.41 40.52
C SER A 242 -22.63 9.45 39.39
N PRO A 243 -23.50 10.48 39.51
CA PRO A 243 -23.66 11.51 38.48
C PRO A 243 -22.35 12.21 38.11
N LYS A 244 -21.42 12.37 39.06
CA LYS A 244 -20.08 12.93 38.80
C LYS A 244 -19.28 12.07 37.82
N LEU A 245 -19.23 10.75 38.04
CA LEU A 245 -18.48 9.82 37.20
C LEU A 245 -19.13 9.63 35.82
N SER A 246 -20.47 9.55 35.77
CA SER A 246 -21.19 9.48 34.51
C SER A 246 -20.98 10.74 33.65
N GLY A 247 -20.98 11.93 34.28
CA GLY A 247 -20.78 13.19 33.57
C GLY A 247 -19.35 13.40 33.07
N SER A 248 -18.34 12.87 33.78
CA SER A 248 -16.93 13.02 33.39
C SER A 248 -16.40 11.89 32.49
N TYR A 249 -17.12 10.76 32.38
CA TYR A 249 -16.67 9.54 31.68
C TYR A 249 -16.07 9.81 30.29
N SER A 250 -16.81 10.46 29.39
CA SER A 250 -16.37 10.65 28.00
C SER A 250 -15.08 11.48 27.92
N SER A 251 -15.00 12.54 28.74
CA SER A 251 -13.80 13.38 28.84
C SER A 251 -12.62 12.60 29.41
N THR A 252 -12.81 11.85 30.50
CA THR A 252 -11.75 11.04 31.11
C THR A 252 -11.24 9.96 30.15
N MET A 253 -12.13 9.24 29.46
CA MET A 253 -11.78 8.25 28.44
C MET A 253 -10.93 8.87 27.33
N MET A 254 -11.36 10.00 26.77
CA MET A 254 -10.64 10.71 25.72
C MET A 254 -9.26 11.18 26.19
N THR A 255 -9.16 11.76 27.40
CA THR A 255 -7.88 12.22 27.96
C THR A 255 -6.90 11.07 28.16
N ILE A 256 -7.34 9.96 28.77
CA ILE A 256 -6.49 8.79 29.01
C ILE A 256 -6.02 8.17 27.69
N SER A 257 -6.93 7.98 26.73
CA SER A 257 -6.60 7.43 25.42
C SER A 257 -5.61 8.31 24.65
N THR A 258 -5.87 9.62 24.59
CA THR A 258 -5.05 10.58 23.83
C THR A 258 -3.67 10.76 24.45
N PHE A 259 -3.60 10.98 25.76
CA PHE A 259 -2.33 11.14 26.47
C PHE A 259 -1.51 9.86 26.43
N GLY A 260 -2.15 8.71 26.71
CA GLY A 260 -1.52 7.39 26.61
C GLY A 260 -0.96 7.16 25.20
N SER A 261 -1.76 7.39 24.16
CA SER A 261 -1.31 7.20 22.77
C SER A 261 -0.16 8.13 22.39
N ALA A 262 -0.18 9.40 22.82
CA ALA A 262 0.90 10.34 22.54
C ALA A 262 2.23 9.90 23.18
N VAL A 263 2.20 9.53 24.46
CA VAL A 263 3.39 9.07 25.19
C VAL A 263 3.94 7.78 24.60
N PHE A 264 3.08 6.77 24.38
CA PHE A 264 3.54 5.48 23.88
C PHE A 264 4.00 5.54 22.42
N ASN A 265 3.35 6.30 21.54
CA ASN A 265 3.86 6.50 20.18
C ASN A 265 5.21 7.21 20.17
N PHE A 266 5.41 8.21 21.04
CA PHE A 266 6.72 8.83 21.20
C PHE A 266 7.77 7.81 21.65
N ILE A 267 7.51 7.03 22.71
CA ILE A 267 8.46 6.01 23.20
C ILE A 267 8.77 4.97 22.11
N LEU A 268 7.75 4.44 21.42
CA LEU A 268 7.93 3.43 20.38
C LEU A 268 8.68 3.95 19.15
N SER A 269 8.54 5.24 18.87
CA SER A 269 9.25 5.90 17.77
C SER A 269 10.76 6.09 18.04
N GLN A 270 11.15 6.23 19.32
CA GLN A 270 12.56 6.34 19.72
C GLN A 270 13.22 4.96 19.87
N ARG A 271 12.47 3.94 20.28
CA ARG A 271 12.97 2.57 20.38
C ARG A 271 13.09 1.91 19.01
N GLN A 272 14.09 2.26 18.22
CA GLN A 272 14.28 1.71 16.86
C GLN A 272 15.26 0.52 16.85
N ASN A 273 16.32 0.58 17.67
CA ASN A 273 17.39 -0.40 17.67
C ASN A 273 16.87 -1.79 18.07
N GLY A 274 17.10 -2.79 17.23
CA GLY A 274 16.65 -4.18 17.45
C GLY A 274 15.13 -4.36 17.45
N ALA A 275 14.37 -3.41 16.89
CA ALA A 275 12.91 -3.47 16.88
C ALA A 275 12.39 -4.51 15.88
N ASP A 276 11.74 -5.56 16.39
CA ASP A 276 10.92 -6.45 15.57
C ASP A 276 9.50 -5.86 15.40
N TYR A 277 9.22 -5.31 14.22
CA TYR A 277 7.93 -4.72 13.89
C TYR A 277 6.82 -5.76 13.67
N LYS A 278 7.14 -6.99 13.24
CA LYS A 278 6.17 -8.10 13.18
C LYS A 278 5.74 -8.49 14.59
N TYR A 279 6.69 -8.56 15.52
CA TYR A 279 6.40 -8.79 16.94
C TYR A 279 5.54 -7.67 17.54
N ARG A 280 5.88 -6.38 17.30
CA ARG A 280 5.05 -5.25 17.76
C ARG A 280 3.61 -5.35 17.27
N LEU A 281 3.42 -5.67 15.99
CA LEU A 281 2.09 -5.84 15.40
C LEU A 281 1.30 -6.97 16.09
N LYS A 282 1.92 -8.12 16.30
CA LYS A 282 1.31 -9.27 17.00
C LYS A 282 0.98 -8.93 18.46
N LEU A 283 1.94 -8.33 19.17
CA LEU A 283 1.77 -7.93 20.58
C LEU A 283 0.62 -6.94 20.75
N GLY A 284 0.54 -5.93 19.88
CA GLY A 284 -0.55 -4.96 19.88
C GLY A 284 -1.92 -5.63 19.74
N ASN A 285 -2.08 -6.53 18.76
CA ASN A 285 -3.34 -7.26 18.58
C ASN A 285 -3.63 -8.22 19.75
N ILE A 286 -2.61 -8.84 20.37
CA ILE A 286 -2.81 -9.68 21.57
C ILE A 286 -3.34 -8.84 22.73
N ILE A 287 -2.77 -7.67 22.99
CA ILE A 287 -3.25 -6.74 24.01
C ILE A 287 -4.71 -6.38 23.73
N GLN A 288 -5.06 -6.07 22.48
CA GLN A 288 -6.45 -5.77 22.10
C GLN A 288 -7.39 -6.95 22.39
N VAL A 289 -7.01 -8.18 22.04
CA VAL A 289 -7.84 -9.37 22.35
C VAL A 289 -8.10 -9.48 23.85
N ILE A 290 -7.05 -9.37 24.67
CA ILE A 290 -7.16 -9.48 26.14
C ILE A 290 -8.09 -8.41 26.70
N VAL A 291 -7.88 -7.15 26.31
CA VAL A 291 -8.68 -6.01 26.79
C VAL A 291 -10.15 -6.19 26.42
N PHE A 292 -10.44 -6.46 25.15
CA PHE A 292 -11.83 -6.52 24.67
C PHE A 292 -12.56 -7.80 25.12
N PHE A 293 -11.81 -8.88 25.36
CA PHE A 293 -12.39 -10.08 25.96
C PHE A 293 -12.74 -9.85 27.44
N ALA A 294 -11.85 -9.19 28.19
CA ALA A 294 -12.14 -8.77 29.55
C ALA A 294 -13.33 -7.80 29.62
N MET A 295 -13.42 -6.85 28.68
CA MET A 295 -14.58 -5.95 28.54
C MET A 295 -15.87 -6.69 28.21
N THR A 296 -15.80 -7.74 27.39
CA THR A 296 -16.97 -8.58 27.08
C THR A 296 -17.49 -9.26 28.36
N ILE A 297 -16.60 -9.87 29.14
CA ILE A 297 -16.96 -10.53 30.40
C ILE A 297 -17.51 -9.51 31.41
N SER A 298 -16.93 -8.32 31.48
CA SER A 298 -17.35 -7.29 32.45
C SER A 298 -18.79 -6.81 32.25
N THR A 299 -19.35 -6.94 31.04
CA THR A 299 -20.76 -6.65 30.80
C THR A 299 -21.71 -7.59 31.55
N LEU A 300 -21.29 -8.83 31.79
CA LEU A 300 -22.10 -9.91 32.38
C LEU A 300 -22.09 -9.93 33.92
N VAL A 301 -21.15 -9.23 34.54
CA VAL A 301 -20.91 -9.26 35.99
C VAL A 301 -21.58 -8.05 36.66
N PRO A 302 -22.10 -8.17 37.90
CA PRO A 302 -22.54 -7.02 38.70
C PRO A 302 -21.37 -6.06 38.95
N LYS A 303 -21.67 -4.76 38.93
CA LYS A 303 -20.66 -3.70 38.83
C LYS A 303 -20.71 -2.84 40.09
N GLN A 304 -19.60 -2.78 40.81
CA GLN A 304 -19.40 -1.70 41.78
C GLN A 304 -18.88 -0.47 41.01
N VAL A 305 -19.65 0.61 41.01
CA VAL A 305 -19.48 1.78 40.13
C VAL A 305 -18.04 2.31 40.07
N VAL A 306 -17.42 2.53 41.23
CA VAL A 306 -16.06 3.10 41.30
C VAL A 306 -15.01 2.12 40.78
N LEU A 307 -15.07 0.85 41.19
CA LEU A 307 -14.14 -0.18 40.72
C LEU A 307 -14.30 -0.42 39.22
N TYR A 308 -15.54 -0.45 38.73
CA TYR A 308 -15.84 -0.59 37.32
C TYR A 308 -15.33 0.61 36.51
N PHE A 309 -15.47 1.83 37.02
CA PHE A 309 -14.91 3.02 36.37
C PHE A 309 -13.38 2.94 36.24
N VAL A 310 -12.67 2.60 37.33
CA VAL A 310 -11.21 2.42 37.30
C VAL A 310 -10.80 1.32 36.33
N PHE A 311 -11.53 0.20 36.32
CA PHE A 311 -11.31 -0.90 35.37
C PHE A 311 -11.48 -0.44 33.92
N VAL A 312 -12.55 0.29 33.58
CA VAL A 312 -12.79 0.80 32.23
C VAL A 312 -11.69 1.78 31.81
N MET A 313 -11.28 2.69 32.70
CA MET A 313 -10.19 3.64 32.41
C MET A 313 -8.86 2.92 32.18
N PHE A 314 -8.56 1.87 32.94
CA PHE A 314 -7.40 1.02 32.72
C PHE A 314 -7.49 0.26 31.39
N ALA A 315 -8.66 -0.30 31.06
CA ALA A 315 -8.90 -0.98 29.79
C ALA A 315 -8.70 -0.03 28.59
N VAL A 316 -9.18 1.21 28.69
CA VAL A 316 -8.98 2.27 27.68
C VAL A 316 -7.48 2.57 27.51
N LEU A 317 -6.73 2.70 28.60
CA LEU A 317 -5.27 2.91 28.52
C LEU A 317 -4.57 1.72 27.85
N MET A 318 -4.90 0.49 28.24
CA MET A 318 -4.29 -0.70 27.66
C MET A 318 -4.66 -0.88 26.18
N SER A 319 -5.89 -0.55 25.80
CA SER A 319 -6.32 -0.49 24.39
C SER A 319 -5.51 0.54 23.61
N ALA A 320 -5.28 1.74 24.17
CA ALA A 320 -4.45 2.77 23.54
C ALA A 320 -3.01 2.26 23.32
N VAL A 321 -2.42 1.60 24.32
CA VAL A 321 -1.09 0.97 24.20
C VAL A 321 -1.09 -0.10 23.10
N GLY A 322 -2.07 -1.00 23.10
CA GLY A 322 -2.22 -2.04 22.08
C GLY A 322 -2.32 -1.47 20.66
N SER A 323 -3.12 -0.43 20.47
CA SER A 323 -3.22 0.30 19.19
C SER A 323 -1.89 0.93 18.79
N CYS A 324 -1.12 1.52 19.71
CA CYS A 324 0.19 2.08 19.36
C CYS A 324 1.16 1.01 18.84
N PHE A 325 1.23 -0.14 19.51
CA PHE A 325 2.06 -1.26 19.07
C PHE A 325 1.63 -1.79 17.69
N ALA A 326 0.33 -1.99 17.49
CA ALA A 326 -0.23 -2.45 16.22
C ALA A 326 0.00 -1.44 15.09
N GLN A 327 -0.32 -0.16 15.33
CA GLN A 327 -0.20 0.93 14.36
C GLN A 327 1.25 1.16 13.93
N VAL A 328 2.19 1.26 14.88
CA VAL A 328 3.61 1.43 14.55
C VAL A 328 4.16 0.21 13.82
N GLY A 329 3.79 -1.00 14.25
CA GLY A 329 4.19 -2.26 13.61
C GLY A 329 3.71 -2.35 12.16
N VAL A 330 2.41 -2.16 11.92
CA VAL A 330 1.84 -2.25 10.57
C VAL A 330 2.38 -1.16 9.64
N LEU A 331 2.54 0.08 10.13
CA LEU A 331 3.07 1.19 9.34
C LEU A 331 4.50 0.93 8.87
N ALA A 332 5.36 0.45 9.77
CA ALA A 332 6.73 0.09 9.42
C ALA A 332 6.77 -1.01 8.34
N LEU A 333 5.90 -2.02 8.47
CA LEU A 333 5.84 -3.12 7.50
C LEU A 333 5.33 -2.63 6.14
N VAL A 334 4.21 -1.91 6.06
CA VAL A 334 3.67 -1.48 4.76
C VAL A 334 4.58 -0.50 4.02
N ASN A 335 5.35 0.33 4.73
CA ASN A 335 6.34 1.21 4.13
C ASN A 335 7.45 0.44 3.39
N VAL A 336 7.82 -0.74 3.89
CA VAL A 336 8.79 -1.63 3.24
C VAL A 336 8.13 -2.42 2.12
N GLU A 337 6.91 -2.89 2.35
CA GLU A 337 6.25 -3.82 1.44
C GLU A 337 5.78 -3.18 0.13
N GLY A 338 5.33 -1.93 0.18
CA GLY A 338 4.96 -1.16 -1.00
C GLY A 338 3.65 -0.38 -0.84
N SER A 339 3.45 0.59 -1.73
CA SER A 339 2.34 1.54 -1.70
C SER A 339 0.97 0.86 -1.67
N ILE A 340 0.75 -0.21 -2.45
CA ILE A 340 -0.53 -0.91 -2.49
C ILE A 340 -0.91 -1.55 -1.14
N TYR A 341 0.06 -1.98 -0.34
CA TYR A 341 -0.19 -2.54 0.99
C TYR A 341 -0.42 -1.43 2.03
N ALA A 342 0.22 -0.28 1.87
CA ALA A 342 -0.10 0.92 2.64
C ALA A 342 -1.53 1.37 2.38
N ASN A 343 -1.98 1.35 1.11
CA ASN A 343 -3.37 1.56 0.72
C ASN A 343 -4.31 0.57 1.39
N ALA A 344 -4.01 -0.74 1.33
CA ALA A 344 -4.82 -1.78 1.96
C ALA A 344 -5.10 -1.48 3.45
N ASN A 345 -4.04 -1.13 4.19
CA ASN A 345 -4.13 -0.78 5.60
C ASN A 345 -5.01 0.45 5.86
N VAL A 346 -4.85 1.53 5.07
CA VAL A 346 -5.69 2.72 5.24
C VAL A 346 -7.13 2.50 4.80
N VAL A 347 -7.39 1.66 3.80
CA VAL A 347 -8.75 1.24 3.42
C VAL A 347 -9.39 0.45 4.57
N GLY A 348 -8.65 -0.49 5.18
CA GLY A 348 -9.10 -1.21 6.37
C GLY A 348 -9.49 -0.29 7.53
N ASN A 349 -8.70 0.75 7.78
CA ASN A 349 -9.01 1.79 8.76
C ASN A 349 -10.37 2.48 8.47
N ALA A 350 -10.68 2.79 7.21
CA ALA A 350 -11.96 3.42 6.86
C ALA A 350 -13.15 2.47 6.96
N ILE A 351 -12.98 1.19 6.60
CA ILE A 351 -14.02 0.15 6.77
C ILE A 351 -14.44 0.08 8.25
N ALA A 352 -13.47 0.14 9.17
CA ALA A 352 -13.75 0.17 10.60
C ALA A 352 -14.52 1.42 11.05
N GLY A 353 -14.43 2.54 10.32
CA GLY A 353 -15.14 3.80 10.62
C GLY A 353 -16.60 3.85 10.14
N VAL A 354 -16.91 3.24 8.98
CA VAL A 354 -18.26 3.26 8.38
C VAL A 354 -19.26 2.43 9.20
N LEU A 355 -18.85 1.25 9.66
CA LEU A 355 -19.73 0.27 10.28
C LEU A 355 -20.40 0.73 11.60
N PRO A 356 -19.73 1.48 12.50
CA PRO A 356 -20.37 2.14 13.63
C PRO A 356 -21.52 3.07 13.24
N SER A 357 -21.37 3.88 12.18
CA SER A 357 -22.43 4.76 11.70
C SER A 357 -23.63 3.98 11.16
N ILE A 358 -23.38 2.85 10.49
CA ILE A 358 -24.44 1.92 10.04
C ILE A 358 -25.16 1.31 11.25
N SER A 359 -24.41 0.86 12.27
CA SER A 359 -24.98 0.28 13.49
C SER A 359 -25.87 1.30 14.23
N LEU A 360 -25.42 2.55 14.34
CA LEU A 360 -26.17 3.63 14.97
C LEU A 360 -27.50 3.89 14.25
N ILE A 361 -27.48 3.98 12.90
CA ILE A 361 -28.69 4.17 12.10
C ILE A 361 -29.62 2.96 12.22
N GLY A 362 -29.07 1.75 12.19
CA GLY A 362 -29.83 0.52 12.39
C GLY A 362 -30.55 0.49 13.75
N ALA A 363 -29.88 0.90 14.84
CA ALA A 363 -30.47 0.97 16.17
C ALA A 363 -31.65 1.96 16.24
N ILE A 364 -31.52 3.11 15.58
CA ILE A 364 -32.57 4.13 15.52
C ILE A 364 -33.78 3.64 14.70
N ILE A 365 -33.56 3.00 13.55
CA ILE A 365 -34.63 2.48 12.68
C ILE A 365 -35.40 1.34 13.37
N VAL A 366 -34.70 0.44 14.06
CA VAL A 366 -35.32 -0.69 14.77
C VAL A 366 -36.05 -0.24 16.05
N ASN A 367 -36.02 1.06 16.37
CA ASN A 367 -36.71 1.65 17.51
C ASN A 367 -36.37 0.92 18.82
N LYS A 368 -35.11 0.47 18.96
CA LYS A 368 -34.57 -0.13 20.18
C LYS A 368 -34.37 0.94 21.27
N GLN A 369 -35.41 1.68 21.62
CA GLN A 369 -35.39 2.55 22.80
C GLN A 369 -35.39 1.74 24.12
N LYS A 370 -35.51 0.41 24.05
CA LYS A 370 -35.31 -0.55 25.14
C LYS A 370 -34.57 -1.82 24.68
N GLY A 371 -33.60 -1.68 23.78
CA GLY A 371 -32.62 -2.76 23.57
C GLY A 371 -31.84 -2.99 24.88
N ASN A 372 -31.52 -4.24 25.20
CA ASN A 372 -30.63 -4.54 26.33
C ASN A 372 -29.25 -3.92 26.02
N ARG A 373 -28.98 -2.70 26.48
CA ARG A 373 -27.76 -1.91 26.18
C ARG A 373 -26.49 -2.69 26.52
N ASP A 374 -26.56 -3.51 27.57
CA ASP A 374 -25.51 -4.44 27.96
C ASP A 374 -25.20 -5.44 26.84
N ARG A 375 -26.23 -5.96 26.17
CA ARG A 375 -26.07 -6.91 25.04
C ARG A 375 -25.44 -6.24 23.83
N GLU A 376 -25.76 -4.98 23.57
CA GLU A 376 -25.16 -4.23 22.46
C GLU A 376 -23.69 -3.91 22.72
N ALA A 377 -23.37 -3.41 23.91
CA ALA A 377 -21.99 -3.21 24.34
C ALA A 377 -21.20 -4.53 24.32
N MET A 378 -21.78 -5.63 24.81
CA MET A 378 -21.17 -6.96 24.77
C MET A 378 -20.87 -7.38 23.32
N ASN A 379 -21.78 -7.15 22.38
CA ASN A 379 -21.55 -7.45 20.97
C ASN A 379 -20.41 -6.61 20.38
N TYR A 380 -20.32 -5.31 20.70
CA TYR A 380 -19.22 -4.45 20.26
C TYR A 380 -17.86 -4.93 20.78
N PHE A 381 -17.79 -5.29 22.07
CA PHE A 381 -16.54 -5.79 22.64
C PHE A 381 -16.17 -7.18 22.11
N PHE A 382 -17.14 -8.09 21.99
CA PHE A 382 -16.90 -9.44 21.47
C PHE A 382 -16.44 -9.42 20.01
N THR A 383 -17.11 -8.63 19.16
CA THR A 383 -16.71 -8.49 17.76
C THR A 383 -15.31 -7.90 17.60
N SER A 384 -14.92 -6.97 18.49
CA SER A 384 -13.55 -6.45 18.53
C SER A 384 -12.52 -7.54 18.83
N SER A 385 -12.77 -8.40 19.82
CA SER A 385 -11.90 -9.55 20.10
C SER A 385 -11.81 -10.51 18.91
N VAL A 386 -12.95 -10.84 18.28
CA VAL A 386 -13.01 -11.75 17.13
C VAL A 386 -12.19 -11.20 15.95
N ILE A 387 -12.34 -9.91 15.62
CA ILE A 387 -11.59 -9.27 14.52
C ILE A 387 -10.09 -9.31 14.81
N CYS A 388 -9.64 -8.97 16.02
CA CYS A 388 -8.22 -9.05 16.38
C CYS A 388 -7.67 -10.48 16.34
N ILE A 389 -8.47 -11.50 16.71
CA ILE A 389 -8.09 -12.93 16.58
C ILE A 389 -7.94 -13.32 15.11
N ILE A 390 -8.91 -12.95 14.26
CA ILE A 390 -8.86 -13.22 12.81
C ILE A 390 -7.61 -12.57 12.19
N THR A 391 -7.29 -11.34 12.58
CA THR A 391 -6.07 -10.66 12.14
C THR A 391 -4.81 -11.40 12.60
N LEU A 392 -4.73 -11.85 13.85
CA LEU A 392 -3.59 -12.63 14.36
C LEU A 392 -3.38 -13.96 13.61
N VAL A 393 -4.47 -14.68 13.34
CA VAL A 393 -4.44 -15.92 12.55
C VAL A 393 -3.97 -15.63 11.12
N SER A 394 -4.50 -14.57 10.52
CA SER A 394 -4.13 -14.13 9.16
C SER A 394 -2.65 -13.74 9.07
N ILE A 395 -2.09 -13.04 10.07
CA ILE A 395 -0.66 -12.71 10.13
C ILE A 395 0.18 -13.99 10.22
N LYS A 396 -0.19 -14.96 11.07
CA LYS A 396 0.54 -16.24 11.16
C LYS A 396 0.48 -17.01 9.85
N LEU A 397 -0.66 -17.00 9.17
CA LEU A 397 -0.83 -17.63 7.86
C LEU A 397 0.07 -16.99 6.81
N LEU A 398 0.15 -15.65 6.80
CA LEU A 398 1.03 -14.90 5.91
C LEU A 398 2.50 -15.27 6.17
N ASP A 399 2.95 -15.23 7.43
CA ASP A 399 4.33 -15.59 7.80
C ASP A 399 4.69 -17.01 7.32
N TYR A 400 3.79 -17.98 7.50
CA TYR A 400 3.99 -19.36 7.05
C TYR A 400 4.19 -19.44 5.53
N TYR A 401 3.34 -18.79 4.74
CA TYR A 401 3.45 -18.81 3.27
C TYR A 401 4.64 -17.99 2.76
N GLU A 402 5.00 -16.89 3.43
CA GLU A 402 6.22 -16.13 3.13
C GLU A 402 7.46 -17.00 3.35
N THR A 403 7.59 -17.65 4.50
CA THR A 403 8.72 -18.56 4.78
C THR A 403 8.78 -19.71 3.78
N LYS A 404 7.63 -20.29 3.43
CA LYS A 404 7.55 -21.34 2.40
C LYS A 404 8.04 -20.81 1.05
N ALA A 405 7.61 -19.62 0.62
CA ALA A 405 8.05 -19.00 -0.62
C ALA A 405 9.57 -18.74 -0.67
N THR A 406 10.14 -18.25 0.44
CA THR A 406 11.58 -18.05 0.58
C THR A 406 12.35 -19.36 0.47
N ASN A 407 11.87 -20.43 1.14
CA ASN A 407 12.51 -21.74 1.10
C ASN A 407 12.46 -22.38 -0.30
N TYR A 408 11.36 -22.20 -1.05
CA TYR A 408 11.27 -22.64 -2.45
C TYR A 408 12.24 -21.89 -3.38
N SER A 409 12.60 -20.66 -3.03
CA SER A 409 13.54 -19.83 -3.81
C SER A 409 15.01 -20.16 -3.53
N ARG A 410 15.31 -20.90 -2.45
CA ARG A 410 16.64 -21.44 -2.12
C ARG A 410 16.80 -22.85 -2.71
N HIS A 411 16.91 -22.96 -4.04
CA HIS A 411 17.48 -24.17 -4.64
C HIS A 411 19.03 -24.10 -4.58
N PRO A 412 19.73 -25.24 -4.42
CA PRO A 412 21.16 -25.26 -4.11
C PRO A 412 21.98 -25.05 -5.39
N SER A 413 22.17 -23.79 -5.80
CA SER A 413 23.37 -23.44 -6.55
C SER A 413 24.49 -23.27 -5.54
N ASN A 414 25.59 -24.03 -5.69
CA ASN A 414 26.78 -24.10 -4.84
C ASN A 414 27.56 -22.77 -4.74
N LEU A 415 26.90 -21.71 -4.30
CA LEU A 415 27.53 -20.50 -3.82
C LEU A 415 27.20 -20.44 -2.33
N GLU A 416 28.00 -21.14 -1.55
CA GLU A 416 28.32 -20.72 -0.20
C GLU A 416 28.97 -19.33 -0.32
N LEU A 417 28.12 -18.30 -0.49
CA LEU A 417 28.45 -17.01 0.06
C LEU A 417 28.49 -17.27 1.56
N GLU A 418 29.69 -17.22 2.13
CA GLU A 418 29.84 -17.02 3.56
C GLU A 418 28.80 -15.97 3.93
N ASP A 419 27.83 -16.36 4.77
CA ASP A 419 27.03 -15.42 5.53
C ASP A 419 28.07 -14.68 6.37
N GLU A 420 28.67 -13.63 5.79
CA GLU A 420 29.15 -12.51 6.57
C GLU A 420 27.93 -12.12 7.37
N THR A 421 27.87 -12.57 8.61
CA THR A 421 27.14 -11.95 9.69
C THR A 421 27.69 -10.53 9.79
N LYS A 422 27.33 -9.67 8.82
CA LYS A 422 27.14 -8.27 9.06
C LYS A 422 26.07 -8.25 10.12
N THR A 423 26.50 -8.20 11.36
CA THR A 423 25.73 -7.54 12.41
C THR A 423 25.26 -6.22 11.81
N GLU A 424 24.04 -6.22 11.25
CA GLU A 424 23.37 -5.01 10.80
C GLU A 424 23.25 -4.15 12.05
N GLN A 425 24.17 -3.20 12.20
CA GLN A 425 24.08 -2.18 13.22
C GLN A 425 22.87 -1.33 12.84
N HIS A 426 21.70 -1.69 13.37
CA HIS A 426 20.49 -0.89 13.31
C HIS A 426 20.79 0.46 13.94
N ASN A 427 21.17 1.41 13.10
CA ASN A 427 21.50 2.75 13.55
C ASN A 427 20.20 3.52 13.75
N HIS A 428 20.08 4.14 14.92
CA HIS A 428 18.93 4.97 15.25
C HIS A 428 18.80 6.10 14.22
N ILE A 429 17.64 6.18 13.56
CA ILE A 429 17.36 7.19 12.55
C ILE A 429 16.76 8.42 13.24
N SER A 430 17.47 9.53 13.11
CA SER A 430 17.05 10.78 13.75
C SER A 430 15.74 11.32 13.18
N PHE A 431 14.89 11.87 14.05
CA PHE A 431 13.67 12.57 13.64
C PHE A 431 13.94 13.77 12.75
N SER A 432 15.08 14.46 12.94
CA SER A 432 15.49 15.58 12.10
C SER A 432 15.69 15.15 10.65
N TYR A 433 16.31 13.99 10.44
CA TYR A 433 16.44 13.40 9.12
C TYR A 433 15.09 13.00 8.52
N LEU A 434 14.24 12.28 9.28
CA LEU A 434 12.91 11.90 8.79
C LEU A 434 12.05 13.12 8.45
N TRP A 435 12.15 14.20 9.23
CA TRP A 435 11.49 15.46 8.95
C TRP A 435 12.04 16.11 7.66
N SER A 436 13.35 16.16 7.47
CA SER A 436 13.93 16.81 6.28
C SER A 436 13.46 16.16 4.97
N VAL A 437 13.27 14.82 4.97
CA VAL A 437 12.80 14.04 3.82
C VAL A 437 11.27 14.06 3.69
N LEU A 438 10.53 13.87 4.79
CA LEU A 438 9.08 13.64 4.76
C LEU A 438 8.24 14.90 5.06
N LYS A 439 8.86 16.06 5.34
CA LYS A 439 8.17 17.28 5.81
C LYS A 439 6.88 17.60 5.05
N LEU A 440 6.88 17.56 3.72
CA LEU A 440 5.72 17.96 2.93
C LEU A 440 4.55 16.98 3.14
N VAL A 441 4.83 15.68 3.03
CA VAL A 441 3.83 14.62 3.26
C VAL A 441 3.31 14.64 4.69
N GLN A 442 4.18 14.85 5.67
CA GLN A 442 3.80 14.92 7.08
C GLN A 442 2.99 16.18 7.39
N LEU A 443 3.33 17.33 6.80
CA LEU A 443 2.52 18.55 6.90
C LEU A 443 1.15 18.34 6.26
N THR A 444 1.07 17.68 5.12
CA THR A 444 -0.22 17.33 4.49
C THR A 444 -1.08 16.49 5.43
N ILE A 445 -0.53 15.42 6.02
CA ILE A 445 -1.23 14.58 7.01
C ILE A 445 -1.68 15.43 8.20
N PHE A 446 -0.79 16.25 8.73
CA PHE A 446 -1.06 17.11 9.87
C PHE A 446 -2.22 18.08 9.63
N PHE A 447 -2.22 18.82 8.52
CA PHE A 447 -3.30 19.75 8.18
C PHE A 447 -4.61 19.02 7.90
N THR A 448 -4.54 17.89 7.17
CA THR A 448 -5.70 17.06 6.81
C THR A 448 -6.45 16.61 8.08
N PHE A 449 -5.76 16.02 9.06
CA PHE A 449 -6.43 15.56 10.29
C PHE A 449 -6.80 16.70 11.24
N SER A 450 -5.97 17.74 11.36
CA SER A 450 -6.28 18.89 12.21
C SER A 450 -7.59 19.56 11.77
N LEU A 451 -7.76 19.75 10.46
CA LEU A 451 -8.99 20.30 9.88
C LEU A 451 -10.18 19.33 10.03
N THR A 452 -9.95 18.04 9.78
CA THR A 452 -11.00 17.02 9.86
C THR A 452 -11.54 16.84 11.27
N LEU A 453 -10.76 17.10 12.33
CA LEU A 453 -11.30 17.02 13.70
C LEU A 453 -12.19 18.19 14.12
N ILE A 454 -12.21 19.29 13.36
CA ILE A 454 -13.17 20.38 13.60
C ILE A 454 -14.58 19.93 13.15
N PHE A 455 -14.64 18.97 12.23
CA PHE A 455 -15.86 18.54 11.57
C PHE A 455 -17.01 18.05 12.48
N PRO A 456 -16.79 17.21 13.51
CA PRO A 456 -17.87 16.76 14.39
C PRO A 456 -18.64 17.91 15.06
N VAL A 457 -18.01 19.08 15.23
CA VAL A 457 -18.66 20.31 15.71
C VAL A 457 -19.76 20.75 14.74
N PHE A 458 -19.47 20.80 13.44
CA PHE A 458 -20.47 21.13 12.43
C PHE A 458 -21.52 20.03 12.29
N ALA A 459 -21.09 18.76 12.25
CA ALA A 459 -21.98 17.61 12.09
C ALA A 459 -23.07 17.53 13.17
N SER A 460 -22.74 17.89 14.41
CA SER A 460 -23.67 17.84 15.55
C SER A 460 -24.57 19.08 15.71
N ASN A 461 -24.23 20.20 15.07
CA ASN A 461 -24.90 21.49 15.23
C ASN A 461 -25.68 21.97 13.98
N VAL A 462 -25.48 21.35 12.81
CA VAL A 462 -26.31 21.62 11.63
C VAL A 462 -27.63 20.85 11.76
N GLU A 463 -28.73 21.55 11.58
CA GLU A 463 -30.09 21.01 11.71
C GLU A 463 -30.85 21.12 10.39
N SER A 464 -31.59 20.07 10.03
CA SER A 464 -32.46 20.07 8.86
C SER A 464 -33.83 20.67 9.22
N THR A 465 -34.43 21.39 8.28
CA THR A 465 -35.80 21.89 8.41
C THR A 465 -36.86 20.83 8.09
N HIS A 466 -36.46 19.70 7.51
CA HIS A 466 -37.36 18.64 7.02
C HIS A 466 -37.17 17.31 7.74
N ILE A 467 -35.98 17.04 8.26
CA ILE A 467 -35.59 15.75 8.86
C ILE A 467 -35.24 15.98 10.33
N ASP A 468 -35.83 15.16 11.21
CA ASP A 468 -35.52 15.17 12.63
C ASP A 468 -34.01 14.95 12.87
N LYS A 469 -33.43 15.75 13.77
CA LYS A 469 -32.01 15.73 14.17
C LYS A 469 -31.53 14.32 14.50
N LYS A 470 -32.39 13.47 15.07
CA LYS A 470 -32.06 12.07 15.41
C LYS A 470 -31.68 11.22 14.20
N TYR A 471 -32.16 11.56 13.00
CA TYR A 471 -31.80 10.87 11.74
C TYR A 471 -30.78 11.67 10.94
N PHE A 472 -30.90 12.99 10.92
CA PHE A 472 -30.07 13.86 10.10
C PHE A 472 -28.59 13.83 10.49
N VAL A 473 -28.30 13.90 11.80
CA VAL A 473 -26.91 13.90 12.30
C VAL A 473 -26.20 12.57 12.01
N PRO A 474 -26.77 11.39 12.35
CA PRO A 474 -26.17 10.11 11.96
C PRO A 474 -26.00 9.94 10.45
N LEU A 475 -26.94 10.43 9.62
CA LEU A 475 -26.82 10.39 8.17
C LEU A 475 -25.63 11.21 7.66
N ALA A 476 -25.39 12.39 8.23
CA ALA A 476 -24.23 13.23 7.90
C ALA A 476 -22.91 12.53 8.24
N PHE A 477 -22.81 11.89 9.42
CA PHE A 477 -21.66 11.06 9.79
C PHE A 477 -21.48 9.86 8.86
N LEU A 478 -22.58 9.22 8.44
CA LEU A 478 -22.54 8.09 7.52
C LEU A 478 -21.99 8.51 6.15
N LEU A 479 -22.49 9.61 5.58
CA LEU A 479 -22.00 10.11 4.28
C LEU A 479 -20.55 10.55 4.33
N TRP A 480 -20.12 11.18 5.43
CA TRP A 480 -18.72 11.50 5.62
C TRP A 480 -17.84 10.25 5.64
N ASN A 481 -18.21 9.22 6.40
CA ASN A 481 -17.46 7.95 6.46
C ASN A 481 -17.46 7.21 5.11
N PHE A 482 -18.57 7.22 4.37
CA PHE A 482 -18.62 6.66 3.00
C PHE A 482 -17.73 7.42 2.04
N GLY A 483 -17.73 8.75 2.12
CA GLY A 483 -16.81 9.61 1.38
C GLY A 483 -15.37 9.23 1.68
N ASP A 484 -14.98 9.17 2.96
CA ASP A 484 -13.63 8.78 3.36
C ASP A 484 -13.26 7.41 2.79
N LEU A 485 -14.09 6.39 2.97
CA LEU A 485 -13.87 5.06 2.40
C LEU A 485 -13.71 5.08 0.87
N ALA A 486 -14.60 5.77 0.16
CA ALA A 486 -14.54 5.90 -1.29
C ALA A 486 -13.22 6.55 -1.73
N GLY A 487 -12.79 7.61 -1.05
CA GLY A 487 -11.53 8.30 -1.33
C GLY A 487 -10.32 7.38 -1.21
N ARG A 488 -10.30 6.51 -0.19
CA ARG A 488 -9.20 5.54 0.00
C ARG A 488 -9.22 4.42 -1.04
N ILE A 489 -10.40 3.92 -1.39
CA ILE A 489 -10.54 2.88 -2.43
C ILE A 489 -10.12 3.43 -3.80
N LEU A 490 -10.50 4.67 -4.14
CA LEU A 490 -10.15 5.28 -5.42
C LEU A 490 -8.63 5.38 -5.61
N THR A 491 -7.85 5.60 -4.54
CA THR A 491 -6.38 5.61 -4.62
C THR A 491 -5.74 4.24 -4.87
N ALA A 492 -6.51 3.16 -4.95
CA ALA A 492 -6.01 1.91 -5.52
C ALA A 492 -5.77 2.03 -7.04
N PHE A 493 -6.44 2.98 -7.71
CA PHE A 493 -6.24 3.29 -9.12
C PHE A 493 -5.22 4.43 -9.27
N PRO A 494 -4.19 4.29 -10.13
CA PRO A 494 -3.13 5.29 -10.28
C PRO A 494 -3.64 6.70 -10.63
N ILE A 495 -4.74 6.79 -11.39
CA ILE A 495 -5.35 8.06 -11.84
C ILE A 495 -5.76 8.95 -10.65
N PHE A 496 -6.22 8.36 -9.55
CA PHE A 496 -6.67 9.10 -8.37
C PHE A 496 -5.59 9.24 -7.29
N THR A 497 -4.42 8.62 -7.52
CA THR A 497 -3.30 8.65 -6.58
C THR A 497 -2.45 9.88 -6.84
N LEU A 498 -2.28 10.73 -5.83
CA LEU A 498 -1.39 11.87 -5.92
C LEU A 498 0.04 11.38 -5.62
N THR A 499 1.01 11.80 -6.42
CA THR A 499 2.43 11.48 -6.22
C THR A 499 3.28 12.72 -5.92
N ASN A 500 2.87 13.88 -6.42
CA ASN A 500 3.55 15.14 -6.17
C ASN A 500 3.23 15.69 -4.77
N GLN A 501 4.25 15.78 -3.92
CA GLN A 501 4.13 16.24 -2.53
C GLN A 501 3.60 17.68 -2.38
N TYR A 502 3.96 18.58 -3.32
CA TYR A 502 3.46 19.96 -3.28
C TYR A 502 1.97 20.02 -3.60
N SER A 503 1.53 19.25 -4.60
CA SER A 503 0.11 19.13 -4.95
C SER A 503 -0.70 18.58 -3.79
N MET A 504 -0.17 17.58 -3.07
CA MET A 504 -0.80 17.05 -1.85
C MET A 504 -1.00 18.14 -0.80
N LEU A 505 0.05 18.92 -0.50
CA LEU A 505 -0.02 19.98 0.50
C LEU A 505 -1.02 21.08 0.11
N ILE A 506 -0.96 21.58 -1.12
CA ILE A 506 -1.90 22.59 -1.61
C ILE A 506 -3.35 22.09 -1.54
N TYR A 507 -3.57 20.83 -1.92
CA TYR A 507 -4.89 20.20 -1.83
C TYR A 507 -5.36 20.06 -0.37
N SER A 508 -4.49 19.69 0.57
CA SER A 508 -4.87 19.66 1.98
C SER A 508 -5.24 21.04 2.54
N LEU A 509 -4.55 22.10 2.10
CA LEU A 509 -4.85 23.47 2.50
C LEU A 509 -6.16 23.98 1.89
N SER A 510 -6.43 23.63 0.62
CA SER A 510 -7.68 24.03 -0.05
C SER A 510 -8.92 23.43 0.59
N ARG A 511 -8.80 22.32 1.34
CA ARG A 511 -9.91 21.79 2.16
C ARG A 511 -10.42 22.79 3.21
N SER A 512 -9.63 23.79 3.58
CA SER A 512 -10.10 24.87 4.48
C SER A 512 -11.30 25.62 3.90
N LEU A 513 -11.52 25.58 2.58
CA LEU A 513 -12.70 26.14 1.91
C LEU A 513 -14.01 25.45 2.33
N PHE A 514 -13.97 24.22 2.85
CA PHE A 514 -15.16 23.57 3.41
C PHE A 514 -15.68 24.25 4.68
N VAL A 515 -14.82 24.91 5.46
CA VAL A 515 -15.20 25.58 6.72
C VAL A 515 -16.22 26.70 6.48
N PRO A 516 -15.98 27.71 5.61
CA PRO A 516 -16.98 28.74 5.33
C PRO A 516 -18.25 28.16 4.68
N LEU A 517 -18.14 27.09 3.89
CA LEU A 517 -19.32 26.40 3.34
C LEU A 517 -20.17 25.77 4.44
N PHE A 518 -19.56 25.09 5.42
CA PHE A 518 -20.30 24.55 6.56
C PHE A 518 -20.88 25.63 7.48
N LEU A 519 -20.21 26.78 7.62
CA LEU A 519 -20.75 27.95 8.34
C LEU A 519 -21.99 28.55 7.65
N GLY A 520 -22.12 28.39 6.33
CA GLY A 520 -23.29 28.82 5.55
C GLY A 520 -24.52 27.91 5.64
N CYS A 521 -24.40 26.77 6.32
CA CYS A 521 -25.50 25.83 6.56
C CYS A 521 -26.39 26.29 7.74
N ASN A 522 -27.55 25.65 7.91
CA ASN A 522 -28.45 25.95 9.04
C ASN A 522 -27.85 25.47 10.38
N LEU A 523 -27.06 26.34 11.02
CA LEU A 523 -26.47 26.11 12.34
C LEU A 523 -27.43 26.53 13.44
N LYS A 524 -27.74 25.61 14.37
CA LYS A 524 -28.54 25.87 15.59
C LYS A 524 -29.81 26.68 15.33
N ASN A 525 -30.49 26.41 14.23
CA ASN A 525 -31.76 27.03 13.87
C ASN A 525 -31.70 28.58 13.76
N ARG A 526 -30.54 29.15 13.37
CA ARG A 526 -30.36 30.60 13.11
C ARG A 526 -31.18 31.11 11.90
N GLY A 527 -31.99 30.27 11.27
CA GLY A 527 -32.77 30.52 10.04
C GLY A 527 -32.33 29.61 8.89
N THR A 528 -33.02 29.67 7.74
CA THR A 528 -32.59 28.94 6.54
C THR A 528 -31.24 29.49 6.06
N GLY A 529 -30.14 28.81 6.42
CA GLY A 529 -28.86 29.04 5.76
C GLY A 529 -29.02 28.98 4.24
N PHE A 530 -28.18 29.68 3.48
CA PHE A 530 -28.31 29.69 2.02
C PHE A 530 -27.98 28.33 1.38
N ILE A 531 -27.42 27.39 2.16
CA ILE A 531 -27.13 26.01 1.78
C ILE A 531 -28.21 25.08 2.35
N GLY A 532 -29.00 24.46 1.47
CA GLY A 532 -30.02 23.48 1.86
C GLY A 532 -29.45 22.10 2.23
N ASP A 533 -30.29 21.29 2.88
CA ASP A 533 -29.93 19.97 3.42
C ASP A 533 -29.21 19.05 2.43
N ALA A 534 -29.67 18.99 1.17
CA ALA A 534 -29.07 18.15 0.14
C ALA A 534 -27.63 18.57 -0.20
N VAL A 535 -27.38 19.88 -0.31
CA VAL A 535 -26.05 20.40 -0.59
C VAL A 535 -25.12 20.16 0.60
N TYR A 536 -25.61 20.34 1.83
CA TYR A 536 -24.86 19.96 3.03
C TYR A 536 -24.45 18.49 3.01
N LEU A 537 -25.35 17.56 2.71
CA LEU A 537 -25.05 16.13 2.63
C LEU A 537 -24.04 15.80 1.50
N ILE A 538 -24.09 16.50 0.37
CA ILE A 538 -23.07 16.38 -0.69
C ILE A 538 -21.71 16.90 -0.21
N LEU A 539 -21.70 18.05 0.47
CA LEU A 539 -20.48 18.61 1.07
C LEU A 539 -19.88 17.63 2.08
N GLN A 540 -20.71 16.90 2.82
CA GLN A 540 -20.24 15.85 3.74
C GLN A 540 -19.51 14.73 3.04
N PHE A 541 -20.13 14.20 1.99
CA PHE A 541 -19.52 13.15 1.17
C PHE A 541 -18.20 13.63 0.55
N LEU A 542 -18.17 14.84 -0.04
CA LEU A 542 -16.97 15.41 -0.65
C LEU A 542 -15.88 15.69 0.38
N PHE A 543 -16.23 16.18 1.56
CA PHE A 543 -15.28 16.43 2.64
C PHE A 543 -14.64 15.12 3.12
N GLY A 544 -15.41 14.04 3.21
CA GLY A 544 -14.89 12.69 3.44
C GLY A 544 -14.02 12.20 2.28
N LEU A 545 -14.50 12.31 1.03
CA LEU A 545 -13.80 11.85 -0.18
C LEU A 545 -12.40 12.46 -0.30
N THR A 546 -12.31 13.78 -0.14
CA THR A 546 -11.03 14.50 -0.17
C THR A 546 -10.12 14.10 1.00
N ASN A 547 -10.68 13.76 2.17
CA ASN A 547 -9.91 13.22 3.29
C ASN A 547 -9.26 11.88 2.95
N GLY A 548 -10.06 10.92 2.48
CA GLY A 548 -9.59 9.58 2.19
C GLY A 548 -8.55 9.56 1.07
N GLN A 549 -8.78 10.35 0.01
CA GLN A 549 -7.87 10.42 -1.14
C GLN A 549 -6.50 10.98 -0.78
N ILE A 550 -6.46 12.15 -0.11
CA ILE A 550 -5.19 12.80 0.28
C ILE A 550 -4.44 11.92 1.28
N PHE A 551 -5.15 11.44 2.31
CA PHE A 551 -4.54 10.62 3.36
C PHE A 551 -3.92 9.33 2.80
N SER A 552 -4.64 8.63 1.92
CA SER A 552 -4.13 7.41 1.30
C SER A 552 -2.95 7.69 0.38
N SER A 553 -3.02 8.75 -0.42
CA SER A 553 -1.90 9.15 -1.28
C SER A 553 -0.65 9.46 -0.47
N CYS A 554 -0.76 10.19 0.64
CA CYS A 554 0.37 10.46 1.54
C CYS A 554 0.98 9.16 2.08
N PHE A 555 0.14 8.24 2.58
CA PHE A 555 0.59 6.96 3.14
C PHE A 555 1.30 6.09 2.10
N MET A 556 0.78 6.06 0.88
CA MET A 556 1.37 5.33 -0.24
C MET A 556 2.73 5.89 -0.66
N THR A 557 2.96 7.19 -0.46
CA THR A 557 4.21 7.87 -0.83
C THR A 557 5.31 7.78 0.22
N ILE A 558 5.01 7.62 1.52
CA ILE A 558 6.04 7.62 2.58
C ILE A 558 7.16 6.61 2.29
N GLY A 559 6.80 5.36 1.99
CA GLY A 559 7.77 4.30 1.71
C GLY A 559 8.59 4.53 0.42
N THR A 560 8.09 5.31 -0.53
CA THR A 560 8.78 5.56 -1.81
C THR A 560 9.80 6.71 -1.72
N LEU A 561 9.73 7.55 -0.69
CA LEU A 561 10.65 8.66 -0.48
C LEU A 561 11.92 8.29 0.30
N LEU A 562 11.92 7.10 0.89
CA LEU A 562 12.96 6.61 1.78
C LEU A 562 13.77 5.53 1.07
N LYS A 563 15.09 5.52 1.27
CA LYS A 563 16.02 4.70 0.49
C LYS A 563 16.22 3.33 1.12
N THR A 564 16.46 3.31 2.42
CA THR A 564 16.79 2.07 3.13
C THR A 564 15.56 1.45 3.80
N GLU A 565 15.59 0.14 4.06
CA GLU A 565 14.52 -0.51 4.82
C GLU A 565 14.40 0.04 6.25
N GLU A 566 15.53 0.38 6.87
CA GLU A 566 15.55 0.94 8.22
C GLU A 566 14.84 2.30 8.26
N GLU A 567 15.09 3.17 7.28
CA GLU A 567 14.39 4.45 7.12
C GLU A 567 12.88 4.24 6.99
N LYS A 568 12.46 3.31 6.13
CA LYS A 568 11.05 2.96 5.91
C LYS A 568 10.38 2.45 7.18
N LYS A 569 11.07 1.60 7.94
CA LYS A 569 10.59 1.06 9.23
C LYS A 569 10.50 2.16 10.30
N ALA A 570 11.53 3.00 10.44
CA ALA A 570 11.57 4.11 11.39
C ALA A 570 10.49 5.17 11.10
N ALA A 571 10.23 5.45 9.82
CA ALA A 571 9.18 6.38 9.39
C ALA A 571 7.78 5.95 9.87
N GLY A 572 7.54 4.66 10.13
CA GLY A 572 6.27 4.19 10.68
C GLY A 572 5.98 4.76 12.08
N GLY A 573 6.97 4.71 12.98
CA GLY A 573 6.85 5.29 14.32
C GLY A 573 6.74 6.81 14.31
N PHE A 574 7.52 7.46 13.45
CA PHE A 574 7.47 8.91 13.27
C PHE A 574 6.11 9.40 12.75
N THR A 575 5.56 8.72 11.74
CA THR A 575 4.24 9.05 11.16
C THR A 575 3.13 8.81 12.19
N ALA A 576 3.17 7.71 12.94
CA ALA A 576 2.19 7.44 14.00
C ALA A 576 2.18 8.53 15.08
N PHE A 577 3.36 9.00 15.48
CA PHE A 577 3.49 10.12 16.41
C PHE A 577 2.87 11.41 15.86
N LEU A 578 3.23 11.81 14.63
CA LEU A 578 2.70 13.04 14.02
C LEU A 578 1.19 13.00 13.79
N ILE A 579 0.61 11.84 13.48
CA ILE A 579 -0.85 11.67 13.42
C ILE A 579 -1.46 11.99 14.79
N ASN A 580 -0.94 11.47 15.89
CA ASN A 580 -1.46 11.78 17.22
C ASN A 580 -1.33 13.27 17.57
N VAL A 581 -0.22 13.91 17.21
CA VAL A 581 -0.05 15.36 17.39
C VAL A 581 -1.10 16.13 16.58
N SER A 582 -1.36 15.74 15.33
CA SER A 582 -2.39 16.37 14.50
C SER A 582 -3.80 16.21 15.07
N LEU A 583 -4.10 15.04 15.65
CA LEU A 583 -5.37 14.80 16.31
C LEU A 583 -5.52 15.66 17.58
N LEU A 584 -4.45 15.79 18.37
CA LEU A 584 -4.45 16.67 19.54
C LEU A 584 -4.71 18.13 19.13
N VAL A 585 -4.00 18.63 18.12
CA VAL A 585 -4.16 20.01 17.63
C VAL A 585 -5.55 20.23 17.07
N GLY A 586 -6.07 19.31 16.25
CA GLY A 586 -7.43 19.38 15.73
C GLY A 586 -8.49 19.39 16.83
N SER A 587 -8.31 18.59 17.89
CA SER A 587 -9.19 18.63 19.06
C SER A 587 -9.15 19.99 19.77
N LEU A 588 -7.98 20.59 19.96
CA LEU A 588 -7.86 21.93 20.56
C LEU A 588 -8.53 23.00 19.68
N LEU A 589 -8.32 22.95 18.36
CA LEU A 589 -8.97 23.85 17.40
C LEU A 589 -10.50 23.71 17.40
N SER A 590 -11.01 22.50 17.63
CA SER A 590 -12.47 22.26 17.71
C SER A 590 -13.14 23.10 18.80
N TYR A 591 -12.49 23.34 19.95
CA TYR A 591 -13.03 24.21 21.01
C TYR A 591 -13.19 25.66 20.57
N PHE A 592 -12.25 26.19 19.78
CA PHE A 592 -12.37 27.52 19.19
C PHE A 592 -13.59 27.62 18.27
N PHE A 593 -13.84 26.61 17.44
CA PHE A 593 -15.02 26.58 16.57
C PHE A 593 -16.33 26.36 17.32
N VAL A 594 -16.31 25.56 18.41
CA VAL A 594 -17.46 25.48 19.32
C VAL A 594 -17.82 26.86 19.83
N TYR A 595 -16.84 27.62 20.35
CA TYR A 595 -17.03 29.01 20.81
C TYR A 595 -17.54 29.94 19.71
N LEU A 596 -17.10 29.78 18.46
CA LEU A 596 -17.56 30.59 17.33
C LEU A 596 -19.01 30.28 16.91
N ILE A 597 -19.45 29.03 17.09
CA ILE A 597 -20.76 28.52 16.67
C ILE A 597 -21.81 28.60 17.80
N THR A 598 -21.42 28.53 19.08
CA THR A 598 -22.26 28.95 20.23
C THR A 598 -22.38 30.44 20.26
#